data_AF-A0A8S1XQN1-F1
#
_entry.id   AF-A0A8S1XQN1-F1
#
_cell.length_a   1.000
_cell.length_b   1.000
_cell.length_c   1.000
_cell.angle_alpha   90.00
_cell.angle_beta   90.00
_cell.angle_gamma   90.00
#
_symmetry.space_group_name_H-M   'P 1'
#
loop_
_entity.id
_entity.type
_entity.pdbx_description
1 polymer ?
#
loop_
_entity_poly.entity_id
_entity_poly.type
_entity_poly.pdbx_seq_one_letter_code
_entity_poly.pdbx_strand_id
1 'polypeptide(L)'
;MFVESTIYNVEAEMEDQTVIIKQKIQNEIEEASKVYEITKIESDLRTTLKQQEYLCRLSENIEISILFNYDYPKSNPKYFTQQKFEKSHLIDEDTWQIKIQTENTILSTLNSIIIKFSQNPLCPDQYIQQQIYESIQQFPTPMLQILSSYEMSQFNKILNEQHMYQNPLQALFEIMEEKAMKNLTLYKKVQQIQSEIQELKKDLKLVYNKFQQVQQNATILNAYCNSFLNNFSYWEFRRILQDKLSNLEIIKEQFQELPMKDTLDEKEKHYNQFLNNRIEYHKCNSTLIILKQNINEQSKII
;
A
#
# COMPACT_ATOMS: atom_id res chain seq x y z
N MET A 1 -7.14 35.81 24.90
CA MET A 1 -7.95 34.58 24.83
C MET A 1 -8.09 33.99 23.41
N PHE A 2 -7.99 34.76 22.31
CA PHE A 2 -8.00 34.17 20.95
C PHE A 2 -6.67 33.47 20.56
N VAL A 3 -5.52 34.04 20.90
CA VAL A 3 -4.20 33.51 20.49
C VAL A 3 -3.88 32.17 21.15
N GLU A 4 -4.19 32.00 22.43
CA GLU A 4 -4.00 30.73 23.15
C GLU A 4 -4.88 29.62 22.54
N SER A 5 -6.15 29.90 22.22
CA SER A 5 -7.04 28.89 21.61
C SER A 5 -6.59 28.47 20.20
N THR A 6 -5.97 29.37 19.43
CA THR A 6 -5.46 29.02 18.09
C THR A 6 -4.18 28.20 18.19
N ILE A 7 -3.31 28.49 19.16
CA ILE A 7 -2.09 27.70 19.40
C ILE A 7 -2.46 26.29 19.87
N TYR A 8 -3.39 26.15 20.82
CA TYR A 8 -3.85 24.83 21.28
C TYR A 8 -4.49 23.99 20.17
N ASN A 9 -5.27 24.60 19.27
CA ASN A 9 -5.86 23.88 18.13
C ASN A 9 -4.80 23.46 17.09
N VAL A 10 -3.80 24.31 16.82
CA VAL A 10 -2.70 23.96 15.90
C VAL A 10 -1.82 22.86 16.50
N GLU A 11 -1.55 22.90 17.81
CA GLU A 11 -0.79 21.85 18.50
C GLU A 11 -1.54 20.51 18.46
N ALA A 12 -2.86 20.51 18.71
CA ALA A 12 -3.70 19.31 18.61
C ALA A 12 -3.77 18.74 17.18
N GLU A 13 -3.95 19.59 16.16
CA GLU A 13 -3.95 19.17 14.75
C GLU A 13 -2.57 18.62 14.30
N MET A 14 -1.47 19.20 14.81
CA MET A 14 -0.11 18.71 14.55
C MET A 14 0.18 17.38 15.25
N GLU A 15 -0.36 17.16 16.46
CA GLU A 15 -0.27 15.87 17.17
C GLU A 15 -1.04 14.78 16.43
N ASP A 16 -2.27 15.05 15.99
CA ASP A 16 -3.09 14.10 15.22
C ASP A 16 -2.44 13.71 13.89
N GLN A 17 -1.87 14.68 13.16
CA GLN A 17 -1.10 14.37 11.94
C GLN A 17 0.13 13.52 12.26
N THR A 18 0.85 13.81 13.35
CA THR A 18 2.03 13.02 13.74
C THR A 18 1.67 11.56 14.05
N VAL A 19 0.51 11.30 14.66
CA VAL A 19 -0.01 9.94 14.92
C VAL A 19 -0.32 9.21 13.62
N ILE A 20 -1.03 9.86 12.70
CA ILE A 20 -1.39 9.28 11.39
C ILE A 20 -0.13 8.94 10.58
N ILE A 21 0.87 9.82 10.58
CA ILE A 21 2.15 9.62 9.89
C ILE A 21 2.90 8.42 10.48
N LYS A 22 3.01 8.36 11.82
CA LYS A 22 3.63 7.23 12.52
C LYS A 22 2.96 5.91 12.16
N GLN A 23 1.63 5.87 12.14
CA GLN A 23 0.88 4.66 11.84
C GLN A 23 1.02 4.23 10.38
N LYS A 24 1.08 5.19 9.44
CA LYS A 24 1.34 4.87 8.03
C LYS A 24 2.73 4.30 7.81
N ILE A 25 3.76 4.92 8.40
CA ILE A 25 5.14 4.40 8.35
C ILE A 25 5.19 3.00 8.92
N GLN A 26 4.56 2.78 10.08
CA GLN A 26 4.52 1.47 10.71
C GLN A 26 3.89 0.40 9.81
N ASN A 27 2.75 0.68 9.17
CA ASN A 27 2.10 -0.28 8.28
C ASN A 27 2.99 -0.66 7.07
N GLU A 28 3.67 0.32 6.47
CA GLU A 28 4.55 0.06 5.32
C GLU A 28 5.81 -0.71 5.72
N ILE A 29 6.37 -0.42 6.89
CA ILE A 29 7.50 -1.15 7.44
C ILE A 29 7.08 -2.58 7.84
N GLU A 30 5.92 -2.77 8.47
CA GLU A 30 5.39 -4.10 8.80
C GLU A 30 5.17 -4.96 7.56
N GLU A 31 4.68 -4.36 6.46
CA GLU A 31 4.54 -5.07 5.18
C GLU A 31 5.89 -5.48 4.60
N ALA A 32 6.87 -4.56 4.56
CA ALA A 32 8.21 -4.85 4.06
C ALA A 32 8.97 -5.84 4.96
N SER A 33 8.72 -5.82 6.28
CA SER A 33 9.35 -6.72 7.26
C SER A 33 8.91 -8.17 7.13
N LYS A 34 7.84 -8.46 6.37
CA LYS A 34 7.47 -9.84 6.01
C LYS A 34 8.48 -10.50 5.07
N VAL A 35 9.27 -9.68 4.36
CA VAL A 35 10.22 -10.13 3.34
C VAL A 35 11.66 -9.84 3.75
N TYR A 36 11.92 -8.67 4.33
CA TYR A 36 13.25 -8.21 4.69
C TYR A 36 13.42 -8.06 6.20
N GLU A 37 14.65 -8.21 6.69
CA GLU A 37 14.98 -7.87 8.06
C GLU A 37 15.08 -6.34 8.18
N ILE A 38 14.11 -5.72 8.88
CA ILE A 38 14.07 -4.27 9.08
C ILE A 38 14.12 -3.96 10.58
N THR A 39 15.08 -3.13 10.97
CA THR A 39 15.27 -2.67 12.35
C THR A 39 15.16 -1.15 12.42
N LYS A 40 14.44 -0.64 13.41
CA LYS A 40 14.34 0.81 13.63
C LYS A 40 15.63 1.32 14.26
N ILE A 41 16.20 2.40 13.72
CA ILE A 41 17.34 3.08 14.30
C ILE A 41 16.82 4.15 15.26
N GLU A 42 17.07 3.97 16.55
CA GLU A 42 16.78 4.98 17.56
C GLU A 42 17.93 5.99 17.62
N SER A 43 17.63 7.25 17.26
CA SER A 43 18.59 8.35 17.28
C SER A 43 17.93 9.60 17.85
N ASP A 44 18.55 10.19 18.87
CA ASP A 44 18.08 11.42 19.52
C ASP A 44 17.98 12.58 18.53
N LEU A 45 18.93 12.66 17.59
CA LEU A 45 18.94 13.66 16.52
C LEU A 45 17.74 13.48 15.57
N ARG A 46 17.45 12.24 15.17
CA ARG A 46 16.30 11.95 14.28
C ARG A 46 14.98 12.23 14.97
N THR A 47 14.86 11.83 16.23
CA THR A 47 13.69 12.13 17.07
C THR A 47 13.45 13.63 17.17
N THR A 48 14.51 14.41 17.40
CA THR A 48 14.44 15.88 17.48
C THR A 48 14.01 16.51 16.15
N LEU A 49 14.50 15.98 15.03
CA LEU A 49 14.12 16.41 13.68
C LEU A 49 12.76 15.84 13.23
N LYS A 50 12.05 15.11 14.09
CA LYS A 50 10.80 14.39 13.77
C LYS A 50 10.95 13.45 12.56
N GLN A 51 12.15 12.92 12.35
CA GLN A 51 12.48 11.94 11.32
C GLN A 51 12.48 10.54 11.91
N GLN A 52 12.20 9.54 11.08
CA GLN A 52 12.34 8.13 11.45
C GLN A 52 13.28 7.43 10.49
N GLU A 53 14.22 6.68 11.03
CA GLU A 53 15.23 5.96 10.27
C GLU A 53 15.13 4.48 10.56
N TYR A 54 15.19 3.66 9.51
CA TYR A 54 15.10 2.21 9.57
C TYR A 54 16.25 1.60 8.79
N LEU A 55 16.95 0.65 9.37
CA LEU A 55 17.93 -0.17 8.68
C LEU A 55 17.23 -1.39 8.10
N CYS A 56 17.37 -1.59 6.80
CA CYS A 56 16.81 -2.72 6.06
C CYS A 56 17.96 -3.53 5.48
N ARG A 57 18.04 -4.80 5.89
CA ARG A 57 18.99 -5.76 5.34
C ARG A 57 18.33 -6.49 4.16
N LEU A 58 18.76 -6.16 2.96
CA LEU A 58 18.26 -6.76 1.73
C LEU A 58 18.92 -8.12 1.44
N SER A 59 20.15 -8.30 1.90
CA SER A 59 20.90 -9.54 1.77
C SER A 59 22.03 -9.61 2.81
N GLU A 60 22.82 -10.68 2.79
CA GLU A 60 23.96 -10.81 3.70
C GLU A 60 24.96 -9.65 3.58
N ASN A 61 25.06 -9.06 2.38
CA ASN A 61 26.04 -8.04 2.02
C ASN A 61 25.41 -6.70 1.57
N ILE A 62 24.10 -6.52 1.66
CA ILE A 62 23.45 -5.25 1.30
C ILE A 62 22.55 -4.77 2.42
N GLU A 63 22.93 -3.63 2.97
CA GLU A 63 22.17 -2.90 3.98
C GLU A 63 21.86 -1.49 3.49
N ILE A 64 20.61 -1.09 3.69
CA ILE A 64 20.07 0.19 3.27
C ILE A 64 19.38 0.86 4.45
N SER A 65 19.66 2.14 4.65
CA SER A 65 18.85 2.96 5.56
C SER A 65 17.70 3.62 4.80
N ILE A 66 16.51 3.55 5.39
CA ILE A 66 15.27 4.18 4.93
C ILE A 66 14.97 5.33 5.88
N LEU A 67 14.99 6.56 5.37
CA LEU A 67 14.72 7.77 6.13
C LEU A 67 13.38 8.37 5.72
N PHE A 68 12.48 8.48 6.70
CA PHE A 68 11.22 9.19 6.60
C PHE A 68 11.37 10.59 7.19
N ASN A 69 10.98 11.61 6.43
CA ASN A 69 10.87 12.96 6.95
C ASN A 69 9.55 13.17 7.69
N TYR A 70 9.50 14.24 8.48
CA TYR A 70 8.35 14.62 9.29
C TYR A 70 7.07 14.90 8.48
N ASP A 71 7.19 15.15 7.18
CA ASP A 71 6.10 15.47 6.26
C ASP A 71 5.68 14.29 5.37
N TYR A 72 6.16 13.07 5.63
CA TYR A 72 5.65 11.84 5.00
C TYR A 72 4.12 11.74 5.17
N PRO A 73 3.31 11.34 4.16
CA PRO A 73 3.66 10.87 2.82
C PRO A 73 3.77 11.98 1.75
N LYS A 74 3.81 13.27 2.11
CA LYS A 74 4.01 14.35 1.12
C LYS A 74 5.42 14.30 0.55
N SER A 75 6.41 14.08 1.40
CA SER A 75 7.77 13.76 0.97
C SER A 75 7.91 12.25 0.75
N ASN A 76 8.67 11.87 -0.27
CA ASN A 76 9.08 10.49 -0.41
C ASN A 76 10.18 10.12 0.60
N PRO A 77 10.19 8.86 1.08
CA PRO A 77 11.31 8.30 1.84
C PRO A 77 12.61 8.36 1.02
N LYS A 78 13.71 8.60 1.72
CA LYS A 78 15.06 8.59 1.14
C LYS A 78 15.76 7.29 1.51
N TYR A 79 16.56 6.78 0.60
CA TYR A 79 17.26 5.52 0.76
C TYR A 79 18.76 5.75 0.67
N PHE A 80 19.53 5.17 1.59
CA PHE A 80 20.98 5.35 1.69
C PHE A 80 21.68 4.02 1.80
N THR A 81 22.77 3.83 1.07
CA THR A 81 23.60 2.63 1.26
C THR A 81 24.40 2.74 2.54
N GLN A 82 24.51 1.66 3.31
CA GLN A 82 25.40 1.62 4.48
C GLN A 82 26.80 1.11 4.15
N GLN A 83 26.99 0.62 2.92
CA GLN A 83 28.23 0.03 2.46
C GLN A 83 28.79 0.78 1.26
N LYS A 84 30.12 0.65 1.09
CA LYS A 84 30.81 1.25 -0.05
C LYS A 84 30.58 0.43 -1.31
N PHE A 85 29.86 1.00 -2.26
CA PHE A 85 29.78 0.48 -3.63
C PHE A 85 30.88 1.12 -4.48
N GLU A 86 31.48 0.36 -5.39
CA GLU A 86 32.30 0.96 -6.44
C GLU A 86 31.40 1.80 -7.37
N LYS A 87 31.97 2.90 -7.90
CA LYS A 87 31.25 4.01 -8.54
C LYS A 87 30.00 3.58 -9.31
N SER A 88 28.83 3.88 -8.75
CA SER A 88 27.54 3.65 -9.37
C SER A 88 26.87 4.97 -9.69
N HIS A 89 26.38 5.13 -10.92
CA HIS A 89 25.55 6.28 -11.32
C HIS A 89 24.24 6.38 -10.51
N LEU A 90 23.87 5.32 -9.79
CA LEU A 90 22.69 5.25 -8.95
C LEU A 90 22.92 5.75 -7.52
N ILE A 91 24.17 5.92 -7.10
CA ILE A 91 24.52 6.33 -5.74
C ILE A 91 25.21 7.68 -5.84
N ASP A 92 24.73 8.63 -5.05
CA ASP A 92 25.42 9.89 -4.86
C ASP A 92 26.69 9.66 -4.03
N GLU A 93 27.87 9.93 -4.59
CA GLU A 93 29.16 9.62 -3.94
C GLU A 93 29.38 10.42 -2.63
N ASP A 94 28.78 11.62 -2.52
CA ASP A 94 28.97 12.50 -1.36
C ASP A 94 28.00 12.14 -0.22
N THR A 95 26.77 11.75 -0.56
CA THR A 95 25.69 11.54 0.41
C THR A 95 25.31 10.08 0.61
N TRP A 96 25.84 9.16 -0.21
CA TRP A 96 25.48 7.74 -0.25
C TRP A 96 24.00 7.49 -0.53
N GLN A 97 23.29 8.51 -1.01
CA GLN A 97 21.87 8.43 -1.31
C GLN A 97 21.66 7.68 -2.63
N ILE A 98 20.72 6.73 -2.60
CA ILE A 98 20.30 5.97 -3.77
C ILE A 98 19.32 6.83 -4.57
N LYS A 99 19.70 7.16 -5.81
CA LYS A 99 18.89 7.89 -6.79
C LYS A 99 17.88 6.93 -7.43
N ILE A 100 16.78 6.69 -6.73
CA ILE A 100 15.66 5.87 -7.22
C ILE A 100 14.35 6.64 -7.17
N GLN A 101 13.49 6.38 -8.15
CA GLN A 101 12.11 6.86 -8.13
C GLN A 101 11.33 6.01 -7.12
N THR A 102 10.74 6.67 -6.13
CA THR A 102 9.89 6.02 -5.13
C THR A 102 8.63 5.49 -5.79
N GLU A 103 8.29 4.25 -5.49
CA GLU A 103 7.06 3.61 -5.95
C GLU A 103 5.94 3.74 -4.91
N ASN A 104 4.80 3.09 -5.16
CA ASN A 104 3.61 3.22 -4.33
C ASN A 104 3.81 2.71 -2.89
N THR A 105 4.73 1.78 -2.65
CA THR A 105 5.05 1.26 -1.31
C THR A 105 6.55 1.16 -1.08
N ILE A 106 6.95 1.06 0.20
CA ILE A 106 8.35 0.80 0.59
C ILE A 106 8.81 -0.53 0.02
N LEU A 107 8.02 -1.59 0.18
CA LEU A 107 8.35 -2.92 -0.33
C LEU A 107 8.63 -2.90 -1.84
N SER A 108 7.78 -2.23 -2.62
CA SER A 108 7.99 -2.16 -4.07
C SER A 108 9.21 -1.31 -4.45
N THR A 109 9.45 -0.22 -3.70
CA THR A 109 10.67 0.58 -3.88
C THR A 109 11.94 -0.22 -3.54
N LEU A 110 11.95 -1.01 -2.46
CA LEU A 110 13.08 -1.88 -2.09
C LEU A 110 13.34 -2.95 -3.16
N ASN A 111 12.30 -3.57 -3.71
CA ASN A 111 12.42 -4.49 -4.84
C ASN A 111 13.09 -3.81 -6.05
N SER A 112 12.69 -2.58 -6.36
CA SER A 112 13.28 -1.81 -7.46
C SER A 112 14.73 -1.40 -7.19
N ILE A 113 15.11 -1.16 -5.93
CA ILE A 113 16.52 -0.96 -5.55
C ILE A 113 17.32 -2.24 -5.82
N ILE A 114 16.81 -3.41 -5.41
CA ILE A 114 17.48 -4.69 -5.66
C ILE A 114 17.70 -4.89 -7.16
N ILE A 115 16.66 -4.71 -7.98
CA ILE A 115 16.74 -4.88 -9.45
C ILE A 115 17.79 -3.94 -10.06
N LYS A 116 17.90 -2.71 -9.55
CA LYS A 116 18.88 -1.75 -10.06
C LYS A 116 20.31 -2.07 -9.61
N PHE A 117 20.48 -2.48 -8.36
CA PHE A 117 21.80 -2.89 -7.85
C PHE A 117 22.28 -4.17 -8.52
N SER A 118 21.37 -5.07 -8.82
CA SER A 118 21.66 -6.34 -9.48
C SER A 118 22.05 -6.17 -10.96
N GLN A 119 21.58 -5.11 -11.62
CA GLN A 119 22.00 -4.73 -12.98
C GLN A 119 23.39 -4.08 -13.02
N ASN A 120 23.99 -3.77 -11.87
CA ASN A 120 25.32 -3.18 -11.79
C ASN A 120 26.38 -4.29 -11.60
N PRO A 121 27.31 -4.48 -12.54
CA PRO A 121 28.35 -5.52 -12.45
C PRO A 121 29.30 -5.34 -11.25
N LEU A 122 29.29 -4.17 -10.62
CA LEU A 122 30.09 -3.83 -9.43
C LEU A 122 29.33 -3.98 -8.11
N CYS A 123 28.21 -4.73 -8.11
CA CYS A 123 27.51 -5.09 -6.89
C CYS A 123 28.40 -6.04 -6.05
N PRO A 124 28.66 -5.74 -4.76
CA PRO A 124 29.48 -6.58 -3.90
C PRO A 124 28.81 -7.92 -3.55
N ASP A 125 27.50 -8.05 -3.81
CA ASP A 125 26.74 -9.25 -3.48
C ASP A 125 26.68 -10.24 -4.65
N GLN A 126 27.54 -11.26 -4.56
CA GLN A 126 27.60 -12.38 -5.51
C GLN A 126 26.31 -13.21 -5.52
N TYR A 127 25.52 -13.22 -4.45
CA TYR A 127 24.26 -13.97 -4.37
C TYR A 127 23.18 -13.35 -5.27
N ILE A 128 23.08 -12.01 -5.26
CA ILE A 128 22.18 -11.27 -6.17
C ILE A 128 22.62 -11.44 -7.62
N GLN A 129 23.93 -11.43 -7.88
CA GLN A 129 24.47 -11.73 -9.22
C GLN A 129 24.18 -13.19 -9.63
N GLN A 130 24.25 -14.16 -8.72
CA GLN A 130 23.93 -15.57 -8.97
C GLN A 130 22.44 -15.82 -9.24
N GLN A 131 21.53 -15.22 -8.46
CA GLN A 131 20.09 -15.31 -8.72
C GLN A 131 19.71 -14.74 -10.10
N ILE A 132 20.48 -13.77 -10.61
CA ILE A 132 20.33 -13.24 -11.96
C ILE A 132 20.95 -14.16 -13.01
N TYR A 133 22.14 -14.69 -12.77
CA TYR A 133 22.77 -15.65 -13.67
C TYR A 133 21.86 -16.86 -13.90
N GLU A 134 21.20 -17.34 -12.84
CA GLU A 134 20.23 -18.42 -12.89
C GLU A 134 18.90 -18.04 -13.56
N SER A 135 18.53 -16.75 -13.58
CA SER A 135 17.31 -16.27 -14.25
C SER A 135 17.52 -15.78 -15.68
N ILE A 136 18.77 -15.54 -16.12
CA ILE A 136 19.10 -15.02 -17.46
C ILE A 136 19.74 -16.07 -18.38
N GLN A 137 20.26 -17.21 -17.90
CA GLN A 137 20.90 -18.19 -18.79
C GLN A 137 19.91 -19.08 -19.59
N GLN A 138 19.55 -18.60 -20.79
CA GLN A 138 19.62 -19.45 -21.99
C GLN A 138 21.11 -19.57 -22.40
N PHE A 139 21.61 -20.81 -22.53
CA PHE A 139 22.99 -21.25 -22.85
C PHE A 139 23.67 -20.57 -24.08
N PRO A 140 24.99 -20.80 -24.35
CA PRO A 140 26.11 -21.28 -23.53
C PRO A 140 27.35 -20.34 -23.58
N THR A 141 28.31 -20.48 -22.66
CA THR A 141 29.67 -19.90 -22.82
C THR A 141 30.70 -21.00 -22.50
N PRO A 142 31.80 -21.12 -23.28
CA PRO A 142 32.50 -22.38 -23.50
C PRO A 142 33.29 -22.87 -22.28
N MET A 143 33.56 -24.17 -22.31
CA MET A 143 34.19 -25.05 -21.31
C MET A 143 35.62 -24.67 -20.84
N LEU A 144 36.05 -23.42 -21.02
CA LEU A 144 37.40 -22.92 -20.72
C LEU A 144 37.49 -22.06 -19.45
N GLN A 145 36.38 -21.77 -18.78
CA GLN A 145 36.36 -20.98 -17.53
C GLN A 145 35.92 -21.77 -16.28
N ILE A 146 35.74 -23.09 -16.39
CA ILE A 146 35.18 -23.91 -15.28
C ILE A 146 36.23 -24.30 -14.23
N LEU A 147 37.52 -24.06 -14.45
CA LEU A 147 38.53 -24.36 -13.43
C LEU A 147 38.90 -23.10 -12.67
N SER A 148 38.50 -23.05 -11.40
CA SER A 148 39.05 -22.10 -10.43
C SER A 148 40.57 -22.25 -10.34
N SER A 149 41.27 -21.19 -9.94
CA SER A 149 42.73 -21.21 -9.70
C SER A 149 43.15 -22.33 -8.73
N TYR A 150 42.26 -22.73 -7.83
CA TYR A 150 42.43 -23.87 -6.93
C TYR A 150 42.39 -25.22 -7.66
N GLU A 151 41.41 -25.44 -8.54
CA GLU A 151 41.29 -26.69 -9.32
C GLU A 151 42.42 -26.85 -10.32
N MET A 152 42.91 -25.76 -10.91
CA MET A 152 44.09 -25.80 -11.79
C MET A 152 45.39 -26.11 -11.01
N SER A 153 45.47 -25.72 -9.73
CA SER A 153 46.58 -26.09 -8.86
C SER A 153 46.57 -27.58 -8.48
N GLN A 154 45.37 -28.16 -8.30
CA GLN A 154 45.21 -29.60 -8.04
C GLN A 154 45.52 -30.42 -9.29
N PHE A 155 45.11 -29.94 -10.48
CA PHE A 155 45.48 -30.56 -11.75
C PHE A 155 47.00 -30.56 -11.97
N ASN A 156 47.68 -29.46 -11.66
CA ASN A 156 49.14 -29.37 -11.74
C ASN A 156 49.85 -30.25 -10.68
N LYS A 157 49.24 -30.50 -9.52
CA LYS A 157 49.74 -31.48 -8.54
C LYS A 157 49.62 -32.91 -9.05
N ILE A 158 48.46 -33.26 -9.64
CA ILE A 158 48.21 -34.59 -10.22
C ILE A 158 49.16 -34.87 -11.40
N LEU A 159 49.49 -33.84 -12.20
CA LEU A 159 50.42 -33.97 -13.33
C LEU A 159 51.87 -34.21 -12.88
N ASN A 160 52.25 -33.70 -11.71
CA ASN A 160 53.60 -33.85 -11.15
C ASN A 160 53.79 -35.15 -10.35
N GLU A 161 52.72 -35.84 -9.96
CA GLU A 161 52.76 -37.08 -9.18
C GLU A 161 52.51 -38.35 -10.04
N GLN A 162 53.02 -38.39 -11.28
CA GLN A 162 52.84 -39.51 -12.22
C GLN A 162 53.64 -40.78 -11.91
N HIS A 163 53.90 -41.11 -10.65
CA HIS A 163 54.40 -42.44 -10.28
C HIS A 163 53.64 -42.94 -9.06
N MET A 164 52.59 -43.73 -9.33
CA MET A 164 52.15 -44.93 -8.59
C MET A 164 50.62 -45.06 -8.62
N TYR A 165 50.14 -46.09 -9.33
CA TYR A 165 48.79 -46.69 -9.33
C TYR A 165 47.66 -46.04 -10.17
N GLN A 166 47.11 -46.89 -11.07
CA GLN A 166 45.88 -46.78 -11.89
C GLN A 166 45.78 -45.56 -12.82
N ASN A 167 45.25 -45.78 -14.03
CA ASN A 167 45.19 -44.76 -15.08
C ASN A 167 44.20 -43.63 -14.66
N PRO A 168 44.67 -42.50 -14.11
CA PRO A 168 43.82 -41.54 -13.41
C PRO A 168 42.84 -40.85 -14.37
N LEU A 169 43.20 -40.80 -15.66
CA LEU A 169 42.36 -40.30 -16.74
C LEU A 169 41.05 -41.07 -16.88
N GLN A 170 41.07 -42.40 -16.73
CA GLN A 170 39.89 -43.22 -16.97
C GLN A 170 38.85 -43.06 -15.84
N ALA A 171 39.30 -43.02 -14.59
CA ALA A 171 38.43 -42.70 -13.46
C ALA A 171 37.85 -41.27 -13.58
N LEU A 172 38.63 -40.33 -14.11
CA LEU A 172 38.17 -38.96 -14.35
C LEU A 172 37.11 -38.91 -15.46
N PHE A 173 37.26 -39.68 -16.53
CA PHE A 173 36.25 -39.80 -17.59
C PHE A 173 34.94 -40.40 -17.09
N GLU A 174 34.98 -41.46 -16.29
CA GLU A 174 33.77 -42.09 -15.71
C GLU A 174 33.02 -41.12 -14.78
N ILE A 175 33.73 -40.38 -13.94
CA ILE A 175 33.14 -39.34 -13.07
C ILE A 175 32.50 -38.21 -13.90
N MET A 176 33.13 -37.82 -15.01
CA MET A 176 32.57 -36.80 -15.90
C MET A 176 31.30 -37.28 -16.61
N GLU A 177 31.26 -38.52 -17.08
CA GLU A 177 30.06 -39.11 -17.73
C GLU A 177 28.90 -39.22 -16.75
N GLU A 178 29.14 -39.69 -15.53
CA GLU A 178 28.10 -39.83 -14.50
C GLU A 178 27.54 -38.45 -14.11
N LYS A 179 28.40 -37.44 -13.94
CA LYS A 179 27.99 -36.06 -13.67
C LYS A 179 27.21 -35.47 -14.85
N ALA A 180 27.63 -35.72 -16.09
CA ALA A 180 26.92 -35.25 -17.28
C ALA A 180 25.50 -35.85 -17.36
N MET A 181 25.35 -37.15 -17.10
CA MET A 181 24.04 -37.82 -17.07
C MET A 181 23.13 -37.28 -15.97
N LYS A 182 23.68 -37.04 -14.77
CA LYS A 182 22.92 -36.47 -13.65
C LYS A 182 22.46 -35.05 -13.97
N ASN A 183 23.32 -34.23 -14.57
CA ASN A 183 22.98 -32.87 -14.99
C ASN A 183 21.91 -32.85 -16.08
N LEU A 184 21.98 -33.77 -17.06
CA LEU A 184 20.94 -33.90 -18.08
C LEU A 184 19.58 -34.26 -17.48
N THR A 185 19.58 -35.14 -16.46
CA THR A 185 18.35 -35.55 -15.77
C THR A 185 17.75 -34.39 -14.97
N LEU A 186 18.59 -33.60 -14.29
CA LEU A 186 18.16 -32.39 -13.58
C LEU A 186 17.58 -31.34 -14.55
N TYR A 187 18.23 -31.13 -15.69
CA TYR A 187 17.73 -30.20 -16.71
C TYR A 187 16.33 -30.57 -17.21
N LYS A 188 16.07 -31.86 -17.47
CA LYS A 188 14.71 -32.33 -17.84
C LYS A 188 13.67 -32.05 -16.75
N LYS A 189 14.03 -32.22 -15.47
CA LYS A 189 13.14 -31.89 -14.35
C LYS A 189 12.86 -30.38 -14.26
N VAL A 190 13.87 -29.55 -14.47
CA VAL A 190 13.70 -28.08 -14.50
C VAL A 190 12.77 -27.67 -15.64
N GLN A 191 12.91 -28.25 -16.83
CA GLN A 191 11.99 -28.00 -17.95
C GLN A 191 10.55 -28.40 -17.63
N GLN A 192 10.36 -29.52 -16.94
CA GLN A 192 9.02 -29.96 -16.51
C GLN A 192 8.40 -28.97 -15.50
N ILE A 193 9.16 -28.54 -14.49
CA ILE A 193 8.73 -27.53 -13.52
C ILE A 193 8.38 -26.20 -14.22
N GLN A 194 9.17 -25.78 -15.21
CA GLN A 194 8.88 -24.58 -15.99
C GLN A 194 7.55 -24.67 -16.75
N SER A 195 7.23 -25.84 -17.31
CA SER A 195 5.94 -26.08 -17.96
C SER A 195 4.79 -25.99 -16.96
N GLU A 196 4.92 -26.61 -15.79
CA GLU A 196 3.91 -26.57 -14.72
C GLU A 196 3.67 -25.14 -14.22
N ILE A 197 4.74 -24.33 -14.06
CA ILE A 197 4.62 -22.91 -13.67
C ILE A 197 3.85 -22.10 -14.72
N GLN A 198 4.06 -22.36 -16.01
CA GLN A 198 3.35 -21.66 -17.08
C GLN A 198 1.85 -21.99 -17.07
N GLU A 199 1.51 -23.25 -16.82
CA GLU A 199 0.12 -23.69 -16.70
C GLU A 199 -0.54 -23.07 -15.46
N LEU A 200 0.14 -23.06 -14.31
CA LEU A 200 -0.34 -22.42 -13.09
C LEU A 200 -0.60 -20.92 -13.29
N LYS A 201 0.29 -20.21 -13.99
CA LYS A 201 0.11 -18.78 -14.33
C LYS A 201 -1.14 -18.55 -15.18
N LYS A 202 -1.46 -19.46 -16.10
CA LYS A 202 -2.66 -19.38 -16.93
C LYS A 202 -3.93 -19.54 -16.08
N ASP A 203 -3.92 -20.49 -15.16
CA ASP A 203 -5.06 -20.73 -14.25
C ASP A 203 -5.28 -19.55 -13.30
N LEU A 204 -4.20 -19.00 -12.74
CA LEU A 204 -4.25 -17.85 -11.84
C LEU A 204 -4.83 -16.61 -12.53
N LYS A 205 -4.47 -16.39 -13.81
CA LYS A 205 -5.05 -15.31 -14.62
C LYS A 205 -6.56 -15.50 -14.84
N LEU A 206 -7.02 -16.74 -14.98
CA LEU A 206 -8.43 -17.06 -15.17
C LEU A 206 -9.24 -16.79 -13.89
N VAL A 207 -8.70 -17.16 -12.72
CA VAL A 207 -9.28 -16.85 -11.40
C VAL A 207 -9.32 -15.34 -11.17
N TYR A 208 -8.23 -14.63 -11.47
CA TYR A 208 -8.16 -13.18 -11.32
C TYR A 208 -9.22 -12.46 -12.16
N ASN A 209 -9.40 -12.86 -13.42
CA ASN A 209 -10.43 -12.28 -14.29
C ASN A 209 -11.85 -12.50 -13.72
N LYS A 210 -12.14 -13.69 -13.20
CA LYS A 210 -13.42 -13.96 -12.53
C LYS A 210 -13.62 -13.08 -11.29
N PHE A 211 -12.58 -12.91 -10.49
CA PHE A 211 -12.62 -12.04 -9.31
C PHE A 211 -12.92 -10.58 -9.69
N GLN A 212 -12.26 -10.04 -10.71
CA GLN A 212 -12.54 -8.69 -11.21
C GLN A 212 -14.00 -8.53 -11.67
N GLN A 213 -14.56 -9.54 -12.34
CA GLN A 213 -15.94 -9.51 -12.80
C GLN A 213 -16.93 -9.50 -11.62
N VAL A 214 -16.66 -10.28 -10.57
CA VAL A 214 -17.46 -10.27 -9.32
C VAL A 214 -17.37 -8.91 -8.62
N GLN A 215 -16.19 -8.29 -8.59
CA GLN A 215 -16.00 -6.98 -7.98
C GLN A 215 -16.78 -5.86 -8.71
N GLN A 216 -16.81 -5.90 -10.04
CA GLN A 216 -17.63 -4.97 -10.84
C GLN A 216 -19.12 -5.14 -10.51
N ASN A 217 -19.61 -6.38 -10.46
CA ASN A 217 -21.00 -6.66 -10.10
C ASN A 217 -21.35 -6.19 -8.68
N ALA A 218 -20.44 -6.38 -7.71
CA ALA A 218 -20.62 -5.90 -6.34
C ALA A 218 -20.67 -4.37 -6.28
N THR A 219 -19.85 -3.68 -7.07
CA THR A 219 -19.85 -2.21 -7.15
C THR A 219 -21.17 -1.68 -7.68
N ILE A 220 -21.69 -2.30 -8.74
CA ILE A 220 -23.00 -1.96 -9.33
C ILE A 220 -24.10 -2.16 -8.28
N LEU A 221 -24.12 -3.30 -7.58
CA LEU A 221 -25.10 -3.58 -6.55
C LEU A 221 -25.05 -2.56 -5.41
N ASN A 222 -23.85 -2.19 -4.96
CA ASN A 222 -23.66 -1.22 -3.88
C ASN A 222 -24.14 0.18 -4.29
N ALA A 223 -23.92 0.58 -5.54
CA ALA A 223 -24.47 1.82 -6.09
C ALA A 223 -26.01 1.81 -6.09
N TYR A 224 -26.64 0.69 -6.47
CA TYR A 224 -28.09 0.53 -6.38
C TYR A 224 -28.60 0.61 -4.94
N CYS A 225 -27.94 -0.06 -3.99
CA CYS A 225 -28.30 -0.01 -2.57
C CYS A 225 -28.18 1.42 -2.00
N ASN A 226 -27.12 2.14 -2.33
CA ASN A 226 -26.93 3.52 -1.88
C ASN A 226 -27.99 4.48 -2.47
N SER A 227 -28.33 4.30 -3.75
CA SER A 227 -29.42 5.05 -4.38
C SER A 227 -30.77 4.76 -3.70
N PHE A 228 -31.04 3.49 -3.39
CA PHE A 228 -32.25 3.09 -2.67
C PHE A 228 -32.32 3.68 -1.25
N LEU A 229 -31.22 3.63 -0.48
CA LEU A 229 -31.16 4.18 0.88
C LEU A 229 -31.33 5.71 0.89
N ASN A 230 -30.72 6.41 -0.06
CA ASN A 230 -30.88 7.85 -0.19
C ASN A 230 -32.34 8.22 -0.51
N ASN A 231 -32.97 7.51 -1.44
CA ASN A 231 -34.38 7.71 -1.75
C ASN A 231 -35.28 7.37 -0.56
N PHE A 232 -35.03 6.27 0.15
CA PHE A 232 -35.80 5.89 1.33
C PHE A 232 -35.70 6.94 2.46
N SER A 233 -34.48 7.42 2.76
CA SER A 233 -34.27 8.47 3.77
C SER A 233 -35.02 9.77 3.43
N TYR A 234 -35.11 10.09 2.15
CA TYR A 234 -35.80 11.26 1.63
C TYR A 234 -37.33 11.12 1.74
N TRP A 235 -37.88 9.95 1.40
CA TRP A 235 -39.30 9.65 1.57
C TRP A 235 -39.72 9.67 3.04
N GLU A 236 -38.89 9.10 3.92
CA GLU A 236 -39.14 9.09 5.37
C GLU A 236 -39.10 10.51 5.96
N PHE A 237 -38.14 11.34 5.54
CA PHE A 237 -38.04 12.76 5.94
C PHE A 237 -39.27 13.57 5.48
N ARG A 238 -39.75 13.31 4.25
CA ARG A 238 -40.99 13.92 3.75
C ARG A 238 -42.20 13.51 4.57
N ARG A 239 -42.34 12.22 4.94
CA ARG A 239 -43.45 11.74 5.78
C ARG A 239 -43.46 12.46 7.13
N ILE A 240 -42.31 12.53 7.80
CA ILE A 240 -42.16 13.22 9.10
C ILE A 240 -42.59 14.69 8.99
N LEU A 241 -42.21 15.39 7.91
CA LEU A 241 -42.63 16.78 7.68
C LEU A 241 -44.14 16.91 7.47
N GLN A 242 -44.77 15.97 6.77
CA GLN A 242 -46.23 15.96 6.57
C GLN A 242 -46.98 15.70 7.88
N ASP A 243 -46.51 14.74 8.68
CA ASP A 243 -47.09 14.44 10.00
C ASP A 243 -46.97 15.65 10.93
N LYS A 244 -45.82 16.34 10.92
CA LYS A 244 -45.60 17.55 11.71
C LYS A 244 -46.50 18.71 11.27
N LEU A 245 -46.72 18.89 9.97
CA LEU A 245 -47.64 19.91 9.44
C LEU A 245 -49.08 19.64 9.86
N SER A 246 -49.53 18.38 9.75
CA SER A 246 -50.87 17.96 10.19
C SER A 246 -51.08 18.23 11.68
N ASN A 247 -50.10 17.89 12.52
CA ASN A 247 -50.16 18.19 13.96
C ASN A 247 -50.23 19.69 14.25
N LEU A 248 -49.49 20.52 13.51
CA LEU A 248 -49.54 21.98 13.66
C LEU A 248 -50.87 22.58 13.19
N GLU A 249 -51.55 21.97 12.21
CA GLU A 249 -52.91 22.33 11.80
C GLU A 249 -53.94 21.97 12.88
N ILE A 250 -53.85 20.79 13.46
CA ILE A 250 -54.69 20.37 14.59
C ILE A 250 -54.51 21.33 15.77
N ILE A 251 -53.27 21.70 16.12
CA ILE A 251 -52.99 22.65 17.20
C ILE A 251 -53.59 24.04 16.89
N LYS A 252 -53.59 24.46 15.62
CA LYS A 252 -54.20 25.73 15.19
C LYS A 252 -55.73 25.67 15.33
N GLU A 253 -56.38 24.57 14.95
CA GLU A 253 -57.82 24.38 15.12
C GLU A 253 -58.21 24.37 16.59
N GLN A 254 -57.46 23.64 17.43
CA GLN A 254 -57.63 23.64 18.89
C GLN A 254 -57.45 25.04 19.50
N PHE A 255 -56.52 25.84 18.97
CA PHE A 255 -56.33 27.23 19.38
C PHE A 255 -57.55 28.12 19.07
N GLN A 256 -58.30 27.83 18.01
CA GLN A 256 -59.52 28.56 17.65
C GLN A 256 -60.73 28.18 18.53
N GLU A 257 -60.73 26.98 19.10
CA GLU A 257 -61.79 26.47 19.97
C GLU A 257 -61.58 26.78 21.46
N LEU A 258 -60.35 27.11 21.88
CA LEU A 258 -60.03 27.41 23.26
C LEU A 258 -60.63 28.76 23.71
N PRO A 259 -61.37 28.80 24.85
CA PRO A 259 -61.87 30.05 25.40
C PRO A 259 -60.71 30.98 25.80
N MET A 260 -60.90 32.28 25.57
CA MET A 260 -59.88 33.29 25.85
C MET A 260 -59.55 33.31 27.34
N LYS A 261 -58.26 33.23 27.70
CA LYS A 261 -57.79 33.21 29.11
C LYS A 261 -58.06 34.54 29.81
N ASP A 262 -58.26 34.52 31.13
CA ASP A 262 -58.80 35.65 31.89
C ASP A 262 -57.77 36.75 32.21
N THR A 263 -56.47 36.42 32.25
CA THR A 263 -55.41 37.38 32.60
C THR A 263 -54.59 37.85 31.39
N LEU A 264 -54.05 39.08 31.47
CA LEU A 264 -53.26 39.68 30.39
C LEU A 264 -51.99 38.85 30.05
N ASP A 265 -51.28 38.39 31.08
CA ASP A 265 -50.07 37.57 30.94
C ASP A 265 -50.35 36.21 30.28
N GLU A 266 -51.52 35.63 30.57
CA GLU A 266 -51.95 34.38 29.97
C GLU A 266 -52.36 34.56 28.51
N LYS A 267 -52.99 35.70 28.16
CA LYS A 267 -53.29 36.06 26.77
C LYS A 267 -52.02 36.28 25.96
N GLU A 268 -51.01 36.95 26.53
CA GLU A 268 -49.74 37.20 25.86
C GLU A 268 -48.95 35.90 25.63
N LYS A 269 -48.84 35.04 26.65
CA LYS A 269 -48.22 33.70 26.49
C LYS A 269 -48.96 32.85 25.45
N HIS A 270 -50.29 32.88 25.46
CA HIS A 270 -51.11 32.15 24.50
C HIS A 270 -50.90 32.65 23.06
N TYR A 271 -50.86 33.97 22.88
CA TYR A 271 -50.61 34.61 21.59
C TYR A 271 -49.20 34.31 21.05
N ASN A 272 -48.18 34.40 21.90
CA ASN A 272 -46.79 34.09 21.54
C ASN A 272 -46.63 32.60 21.16
N GLN A 273 -47.30 31.69 21.87
CA GLN A 273 -47.30 30.27 21.53
C GLN A 273 -47.93 30.01 20.16
N PHE A 274 -49.04 30.67 19.83
CA PHE A 274 -49.65 30.58 18.51
C PHE A 274 -48.76 31.12 17.40
N LEU A 275 -48.14 32.28 17.61
CA LEU A 275 -47.20 32.86 16.65
C LEU A 275 -46.02 31.93 16.38
N ASN A 276 -45.44 31.35 17.43
CA ASN A 276 -44.33 30.39 17.28
C ASN A 276 -44.76 29.15 16.49
N ASN A 277 -45.92 28.56 16.80
CA ASN A 277 -46.46 27.42 16.07
C ASN A 277 -46.73 27.77 14.60
N ARG A 278 -47.17 29.01 14.31
CA ARG A 278 -47.37 29.49 12.93
C ARG A 278 -46.07 29.69 12.17
N ILE A 279 -45.06 30.27 12.80
CA ILE A 279 -43.72 30.41 12.21
C ILE A 279 -43.16 29.02 11.88
N GLU A 280 -43.30 28.07 12.79
CA GLU A 280 -42.84 26.69 12.58
C GLU A 280 -43.61 25.99 11.45
N TYR A 281 -44.93 26.16 11.38
CA TYR A 281 -45.74 25.67 10.28
C TYR A 281 -45.26 26.19 8.92
N HIS A 282 -45.04 27.50 8.81
CA HIS A 282 -44.57 28.10 7.55
C HIS A 282 -43.18 27.62 7.17
N LYS A 283 -42.27 27.44 8.14
CA LYS A 283 -40.94 26.84 7.91
C LYS A 283 -41.03 25.41 7.40
N CYS A 284 -41.83 24.55 8.05
CA CYS A 284 -42.02 23.17 7.60
C CYS A 284 -42.64 23.11 6.20
N ASN A 285 -43.62 23.97 5.91
CA ASN A 285 -44.28 24.02 4.61
C ASN A 285 -43.33 24.52 3.50
N SER A 286 -42.54 25.56 3.76
CA SER A 286 -41.54 26.03 2.79
C SER A 286 -40.50 24.95 2.47
N THR A 287 -40.03 24.22 3.48
CA THR A 287 -39.10 23.10 3.28
C THR A 287 -39.73 21.99 2.45
N LEU A 288 -41.00 21.67 2.69
CA LEU A 288 -41.74 20.65 1.93
C LEU A 288 -41.98 21.05 0.47
N ILE A 289 -42.19 22.34 0.18
CA ILE A 289 -42.32 22.87 -1.18
C ILE A 289 -40.98 22.75 -1.92
N ILE A 290 -39.87 23.16 -1.30
CA ILE A 290 -38.52 23.04 -1.89
C ILE A 290 -38.19 21.57 -2.17
N LEU A 291 -38.50 20.68 -1.23
CA LEU A 291 -38.34 19.24 -1.41
C LEU A 291 -39.14 18.76 -2.64
N LYS A 292 -40.43 19.10 -2.76
CA LYS A 292 -41.25 18.73 -3.93
C LYS A 292 -40.69 19.26 -5.26
N GLN A 293 -40.12 20.47 -5.28
CA GLN A 293 -39.49 21.04 -6.47
C GLN A 293 -38.24 20.26 -6.88
N ASN A 294 -37.38 19.92 -5.92
CA ASN A 294 -36.16 19.14 -6.18
C ASN A 294 -36.48 17.73 -6.72
N ILE A 295 -37.57 17.09 -6.29
CA ILE A 295 -38.01 15.78 -6.85
C ILE A 295 -38.40 15.91 -8.31
N ASN A 296 -39.16 16.95 -8.67
CA ASN A 296 -39.60 17.17 -10.05
C ASN A 296 -38.43 17.49 -10.99
N GLU A 297 -37.35 18.09 -10.48
CA GLU A 297 -36.13 18.33 -11.25
C GLU A 297 -35.27 17.07 -11.39
N GLN A 298 -35.10 16.28 -10.33
CA GLN A 298 -34.35 15.02 -10.40
C GLN A 298 -35.04 13.96 -11.28
N SER A 299 -36.38 13.94 -11.31
CA SER A 299 -37.17 13.02 -12.16
C SER A 299 -37.08 13.33 -13.65
N LYS A 300 -36.55 14.50 -14.05
CA LYS A 300 -36.34 14.90 -15.45
C LYS A 300 -34.96 14.51 -15.99
N ILE A 301 -34.05 14.05 -15.12
CA ILE A 301 -32.65 13.72 -15.44
C ILE A 301 -32.46 12.21 -15.67
N ILE A 302 -33.49 11.38 -15.42
CA ILE A 302 -33.55 9.96 -15.77
C ILE A 302 -34.38 9.80 -17.04
#